data_AF-M7TIF1-F1
#
_entry.id   AF-M7TIF1-F1
#
_cell.length_a   1.000
_cell.length_b   1.000
_cell.length_c   1.000
_cell.angle_alpha   90.00
_cell.angle_beta   90.00
_cell.angle_gamma   90.00
#
_symmetry.space_group_name_H-M   'P 1'
#
loop_
_entity.id
_entity.type
_entity.pdbx_description
1 polymer ?
#
loop_
_entity_poly.entity_id
_entity_poly.type
_entity_poly.pdbx_seq_one_letter_code
_entity_poly.pdbx_strand_id
1 'polypeptide(L)'
;MQSQNSNGNSSSAMSQTSTAPLQEEKTLDNAAPAMRPSTAAFFKKEKAVKSLTATTSVPTQAMRPSAAAFFYSNKTDDSMSITAPKHKYKPKPLVDLSALTQHPSITIIDNKEISIFIELCPFTDDKPTDMLALRAALPEYKSVKKLTIKIHAPWPRTEPKEWYNNRVSCTKKLFAIIDTFDLYKLKVTMSIDGCNFPQMKLAAAIHTLKFKKWQLYYQVYDEANKSEGDEIKIFRGSEYDLRLRGVWKKEFLT
;
A
#
# COMPACT_ATOMS: atom_id res chain seq x y z
N MET A 1 42.35 -53.81 47.64
CA MET A 1 43.58 -53.28 47.03
C MET A 1 43.19 -52.87 45.61
N GLN A 2 42.92 -51.58 45.32
CA GLN A 2 43.87 -50.59 44.76
C GLN A 2 44.78 -51.24 43.70
N SER A 3 44.86 -50.80 42.45
CA SER A 3 45.07 -49.44 41.89
C SER A 3 44.96 -49.55 40.35
N GLN A 4 44.29 -48.67 39.62
CA GLN A 4 44.76 -47.36 39.09
C GLN A 4 46.03 -47.36 38.22
N ASN A 5 45.94 -46.53 37.16
CA ASN A 5 47.01 -45.81 36.40
C ASN A 5 47.69 -46.54 35.23
N SER A 6 48.12 -45.88 34.15
CA SER A 6 47.93 -44.51 33.63
C SER A 6 48.49 -44.39 32.20
N ASN A 7 48.00 -43.39 31.46
CA ASN A 7 48.66 -42.49 30.50
C ASN A 7 50.09 -42.74 29.96
N GLY A 8 50.24 -42.43 28.66
CA GLY A 8 51.38 -41.71 28.03
C GLY A 8 50.97 -41.25 26.62
N ASN A 9 50.86 -39.94 26.30
CA ASN A 9 51.90 -39.02 25.75
C ASN A 9 52.76 -39.66 24.62
N SER A 10 53.08 -39.06 23.46
CA SER A 10 53.01 -37.67 22.97
C SER A 10 53.62 -37.56 21.55
N SER A 11 53.12 -36.63 20.72
CA SER A 11 53.79 -35.74 19.71
C SER A 11 54.66 -36.21 18.50
N SER A 12 54.23 -35.73 17.32
CA SER A 12 54.91 -34.98 16.21
C SER A 12 56.23 -35.41 15.53
N ALA A 13 56.17 -35.52 14.18
CA ALA A 13 57.15 -35.02 13.16
C ALA A 13 56.54 -35.27 11.74
N MET A 14 56.11 -34.28 10.94
CA MET A 14 56.86 -33.36 10.05
C MET A 14 57.51 -34.01 8.80
N SER A 15 56.99 -33.68 7.60
CA SER A 15 57.74 -33.48 6.35
C SER A 15 56.92 -32.71 5.30
N GLN A 16 57.49 -31.60 4.85
CA GLN A 16 57.08 -30.70 3.74
C GLN A 16 57.51 -31.36 2.39
N THR A 17 57.21 -30.92 1.15
CA THR A 17 57.32 -29.57 0.53
C THR A 17 56.90 -29.62 -0.96
N SER A 18 56.40 -28.49 -1.51
CA SER A 18 56.57 -27.93 -2.89
C SER A 18 55.32 -27.10 -3.25
N THR A 19 55.23 -25.74 -3.20
CA THR A 19 55.94 -24.57 -3.78
C THR A 19 55.68 -24.37 -5.30
N ALA A 20 54.61 -23.65 -5.70
CA ALA A 20 54.54 -22.22 -6.16
C ALA A 20 54.89 -22.00 -7.66
N PRO A 21 54.54 -20.88 -8.37
CA PRO A 21 54.16 -19.55 -7.87
C PRO A 21 53.06 -18.75 -8.64
N LEU A 22 52.81 -17.55 -8.08
CA LEU A 22 52.00 -16.41 -8.55
C LEU A 22 52.40 -15.84 -9.93
N GLN A 23 51.43 -15.19 -10.58
CA GLN A 23 51.68 -14.01 -11.42
C GLN A 23 50.73 -12.85 -11.04
N GLU A 24 51.31 -11.67 -11.01
CA GLU A 24 50.73 -10.34 -10.84
C GLU A 24 50.90 -9.62 -12.20
N GLU A 25 49.84 -9.08 -12.79
CA GLU A 25 49.97 -8.07 -13.84
C GLU A 25 48.75 -7.12 -13.85
N LYS A 26 49.07 -5.85 -14.08
CA LYS A 26 48.23 -4.67 -14.02
C LYS A 26 48.21 -4.07 -15.42
N THR A 27 47.06 -3.91 -16.08
CA THR A 27 46.92 -2.94 -17.17
C THR A 27 45.50 -2.40 -17.30
N LEU A 28 45.47 -1.08 -17.39
CA LEU A 28 44.40 -0.16 -17.75
C LEU A 28 43.95 -0.43 -19.20
N ASP A 29 42.65 -0.40 -19.52
CA ASP A 29 42.17 0.40 -20.65
C ASP A 29 40.65 0.54 -20.76
N ASN A 30 40.30 1.70 -21.31
CA ASN A 30 38.99 2.36 -21.35
C ASN A 30 38.00 1.72 -22.34
N ALA A 31 36.71 1.65 -21.95
CA ALA A 31 35.60 1.81 -22.88
C ALA A 31 34.32 2.23 -22.13
N ALA A 32 34.05 3.53 -22.11
CA ALA A 32 32.75 4.08 -21.77
C ALA A 32 31.70 3.73 -22.85
N PRO A 33 30.41 3.68 -22.50
CA PRO A 33 29.39 4.25 -23.35
C PRO A 33 28.76 5.45 -22.64
N ALA A 34 29.05 6.61 -23.20
CA ALA A 34 28.41 7.87 -22.88
C ALA A 34 26.95 7.89 -23.40
N MET A 35 26.15 8.68 -22.68
CA MET A 35 24.95 9.42 -23.13
C MET A 35 23.63 8.66 -23.27
N ARG A 36 22.72 8.91 -22.31
CA ARG A 36 21.62 9.88 -22.53
C ARG A 36 20.96 10.31 -21.21
N PRO A 37 21.02 11.60 -20.83
CA PRO A 37 20.10 12.16 -19.86
C PRO A 37 18.77 12.46 -20.57
N SER A 38 17.65 11.92 -20.10
CA SER A 38 16.33 12.42 -20.50
C SER A 38 15.99 13.63 -19.66
N THR A 39 16.35 14.79 -20.19
CA THR A 39 16.08 16.11 -19.66
C THR A 39 14.57 16.37 -19.63
N ALA A 40 14.09 16.86 -18.49
CA ALA A 40 12.83 17.56 -18.37
C ALA A 40 12.82 18.81 -19.27
N ALA A 41 11.77 18.99 -20.06
CA ALA A 41 11.43 20.27 -20.71
C ALA A 41 9.95 20.53 -20.44
N PHE A 42 9.61 21.36 -19.45
CA PHE A 42 9.31 22.78 -19.62
C PHE A 42 8.36 23.07 -20.79
N PHE A 43 7.05 23.06 -20.51
CA PHE A 43 6.11 23.79 -21.37
C PHE A 43 6.15 25.27 -21.02
N LYS A 44 6.62 26.06 -21.99
CA LYS A 44 6.59 27.52 -22.00
C LYS A 44 5.12 27.99 -21.97
N LYS A 45 4.85 28.90 -21.05
CA LYS A 45 3.64 29.73 -21.02
C LYS A 45 3.84 30.86 -22.00
N GLU A 46 3.23 30.77 -23.17
CA GLU A 46 3.21 31.90 -24.11
C GLU A 46 2.06 32.83 -23.75
N LYS A 47 2.44 34.07 -23.43
CA LYS A 47 1.58 35.19 -23.10
C LYS A 47 1.68 36.13 -24.31
N ALA A 48 0.62 36.26 -25.08
CA ALA A 48 0.48 37.34 -26.06
C ALA A 48 -0.66 38.26 -25.62
N VAL A 49 -0.25 39.46 -25.22
CA VAL A 49 -1.06 40.64 -24.95
C VAL A 49 -1.07 41.49 -26.22
N LYS A 50 -2.22 42.06 -26.59
CA LYS A 50 -2.44 43.44 -27.09
C LYS A 50 -3.96 43.57 -27.36
N SER A 51 -4.73 44.26 -26.51
CA SER A 51 -4.83 45.72 -26.34
C SER A 51 -5.36 46.42 -27.61
N LEU A 52 -6.57 46.98 -27.54
CA LEU A 52 -6.78 48.44 -27.54
C LEU A 52 -8.27 48.84 -27.54
N THR A 53 -8.52 49.86 -26.70
CA THR A 53 -9.48 50.98 -26.80
C THR A 53 -10.97 50.79 -26.52
N ALA A 54 -11.39 51.70 -25.63
CA ALA A 54 -12.73 51.95 -25.11
C ALA A 54 -13.63 52.68 -26.11
N THR A 55 -14.95 52.62 -25.91
CA THR A 55 -15.84 53.79 -25.76
C THR A 55 -17.14 53.37 -25.06
N THR A 56 -17.56 54.27 -24.18
CA THR A 56 -18.72 54.33 -23.28
C THR A 56 -20.10 54.09 -23.92
N SER A 57 -20.96 53.29 -23.27
CA SER A 57 -22.41 53.57 -23.15
C SER A 57 -23.05 52.77 -22.00
N VAL A 58 -23.83 53.47 -21.18
CA VAL A 58 -24.51 53.11 -19.91
C VAL A 58 -25.64 52.07 -20.12
N PRO A 59 -26.09 51.35 -19.06
CA PRO A 59 -26.59 49.98 -19.15
C PRO A 59 -28.12 49.88 -19.29
N THR A 60 -28.58 48.85 -19.99
CA THR A 60 -29.99 48.42 -19.90
C THR A 60 -30.10 47.32 -18.86
N GLN A 61 -30.68 47.70 -17.73
CA GLN A 61 -31.01 46.87 -16.58
C GLN A 61 -32.15 45.91 -16.95
N ALA A 62 -31.83 44.64 -17.19
CA ALA A 62 -32.84 43.59 -17.24
C ALA A 62 -33.24 43.24 -15.80
N MET A 63 -34.29 43.90 -15.31
CA MET A 63 -34.92 43.60 -14.02
C MET A 63 -35.52 42.20 -14.05
N ARG A 64 -34.99 41.33 -13.19
CA ARG A 64 -35.61 40.07 -12.78
C ARG A 64 -36.81 40.41 -11.90
N PRO A 65 -38.05 39.97 -12.20
CA PRO A 65 -39.16 40.16 -11.29
C PRO A 65 -38.99 39.26 -10.06
N SER A 66 -38.95 39.88 -8.88
CA SER A 66 -39.03 39.22 -7.58
C SER A 66 -40.41 38.60 -7.40
N ALA A 67 -40.48 37.26 -7.32
CA ALA A 67 -41.65 36.53 -6.87
C ALA A 67 -41.74 36.57 -5.33
N ALA A 68 -42.03 37.74 -4.78
CA ALA A 68 -42.31 37.94 -3.37
C ALA A 68 -43.65 38.69 -3.23
N ALA A 69 -44.74 37.98 -3.52
CA ALA A 69 -46.09 38.38 -3.10
C ALA A 69 -47.06 37.27 -3.52
N PHE A 70 -47.29 36.26 -2.69
CA PHE A 70 -48.55 35.48 -2.68
C PHE A 70 -48.57 34.55 -1.46
N PHE A 71 -48.71 35.05 -0.23
CA PHE A 71 -49.30 34.26 0.88
C PHE A 71 -49.89 35.19 1.95
N TYR A 72 -51.09 35.69 1.67
CA TYR A 72 -52.18 35.84 2.63
C TYR A 72 -53.39 35.25 1.88
N SER A 73 -54.24 34.38 2.42
CA SER A 73 -54.78 34.30 3.76
C SER A 73 -55.58 33.00 3.96
N ASN A 74 -55.79 32.65 5.24
CA ASN A 74 -56.96 32.02 5.86
C ASN A 74 -56.74 30.67 6.55
N LYS A 75 -56.87 30.75 7.89
CA LYS A 75 -57.26 29.64 8.78
C LYS A 75 -58.58 29.06 8.30
N THR A 76 -58.64 27.75 8.22
CA THR A 76 -59.84 26.95 8.53
C THR A 76 -59.34 25.56 8.90
N ASP A 77 -59.74 25.11 10.08
CA ASP A 77 -59.53 23.76 10.56
C ASP A 77 -60.14 22.77 9.56
N ASP A 78 -59.33 21.83 9.08
CA ASP A 78 -59.84 20.47 8.90
C ASP A 78 -58.71 19.45 8.97
N SER A 79 -58.99 18.41 9.74
CA SER A 79 -58.12 17.30 10.07
C SER A 79 -57.81 16.45 8.83
N MET A 80 -56.54 16.39 8.41
CA MET A 80 -55.96 15.18 7.82
C MET A 80 -54.48 15.06 8.17
N SER A 81 -54.20 14.14 9.11
CA SER A 81 -52.88 13.68 9.47
C SER A 81 -52.22 12.93 8.29
N ILE A 82 -51.41 13.61 7.49
CA ILE A 82 -50.46 12.93 6.61
C ILE A 82 -49.26 12.53 7.45
N THR A 83 -49.38 11.36 8.07
CA THR A 83 -48.28 10.71 8.77
C THR A 83 -47.32 10.17 7.73
N ALA A 84 -46.30 10.95 7.37
CA ALA A 84 -45.16 10.42 6.62
C ALA A 84 -44.57 9.25 7.44
N PRO A 85 -44.31 8.07 6.83
CA PRO A 85 -43.74 6.96 7.55
C PRO A 85 -42.34 7.34 8.01
N LYS A 86 -42.20 7.66 9.31
CA LYS A 86 -40.91 7.72 9.98
C LYS A 86 -40.30 6.33 9.86
N HIS A 87 -39.44 6.12 8.87
CA HIS A 87 -38.55 4.97 8.84
C HIS A 87 -37.85 4.93 10.19
N LYS A 88 -38.21 3.96 11.03
CA LYS A 88 -37.52 3.65 12.29
C LYS A 88 -36.12 3.18 11.91
N TYR A 89 -35.20 4.12 11.70
CA TYR A 89 -33.79 3.82 11.59
C TYR A 89 -33.35 3.36 12.97
N LYS A 90 -33.34 2.05 13.20
CA LYS A 90 -32.60 1.47 14.32
C LYS A 90 -31.13 1.61 13.95
N PRO A 91 -30.34 2.49 14.60
CA PRO A 91 -28.91 2.52 14.35
C PRO A 91 -28.37 1.12 14.62
N LYS A 92 -27.62 0.57 13.65
CA LYS A 92 -26.90 -0.69 13.88
C LYS A 92 -26.04 -0.49 15.13
N PRO A 93 -26.02 -1.45 16.07
CA PRO A 93 -25.20 -1.32 17.27
C PRO A 93 -23.76 -1.05 16.84
N LEU A 94 -23.20 0.03 17.38
CA LEU A 94 -21.80 0.37 17.17
C LEU A 94 -20.97 -0.73 17.82
N VAL A 95 -20.26 -1.51 17.02
CA VAL A 95 -19.33 -2.52 17.51
C VAL A 95 -18.13 -1.79 18.08
N ASP A 96 -17.81 -2.00 19.35
CA ASP A 96 -16.55 -1.56 19.92
C ASP A 96 -15.42 -2.43 19.37
N LEU A 97 -14.53 -1.82 18.57
CA LEU A 97 -13.42 -2.52 17.94
C LEU A 97 -12.37 -2.98 18.96
N SER A 98 -12.30 -2.32 20.12
CA SER A 98 -11.30 -2.60 21.16
C SER A 98 -11.55 -3.94 21.87
N ALA A 99 -12.79 -4.41 21.82
CA ALA A 99 -13.24 -5.68 22.40
C ALA A 99 -13.08 -6.88 21.47
N LEU A 100 -12.65 -6.67 20.22
CA LEU A 100 -12.43 -7.72 19.22
C LEU A 100 -11.08 -8.41 19.43
N THR A 101 -10.88 -9.56 18.79
CA THR A 101 -9.62 -10.30 18.80
C THR A 101 -8.46 -9.41 18.32
N GLN A 102 -7.59 -9.01 19.26
CA GLN A 102 -6.44 -8.16 18.97
C GLN A 102 -5.36 -8.94 18.21
N HIS A 103 -4.72 -8.27 17.26
CA HIS A 103 -3.60 -8.82 16.50
C HIS A 103 -2.47 -7.78 16.42
N PRO A 104 -1.19 -8.14 16.62
CA PRO A 104 -0.07 -7.19 16.63
C PRO A 104 0.02 -6.29 15.39
N SER A 105 -0.31 -6.85 14.22
CA SER A 105 -0.33 -6.13 12.94
C SER A 105 -1.54 -5.21 12.73
N ILE A 106 -2.57 -5.27 13.57
CA ILE A 106 -3.78 -4.44 13.45
C ILE A 106 -3.72 -3.31 14.46
N THR A 107 -3.77 -2.07 13.97
CA THR A 107 -3.90 -0.87 14.79
C THR A 107 -5.30 -0.28 14.60
N ILE A 108 -6.02 -0.10 15.69
CA ILE A 108 -7.32 0.59 15.68
C ILE A 108 -7.06 2.08 15.73
N ILE A 109 -7.49 2.82 14.71
CA ILE A 109 -7.34 4.28 14.65
C ILE A 109 -8.62 4.94 15.19
N ASP A 110 -9.77 4.41 14.78
CA ASP A 110 -11.09 4.88 15.19
C ASP A 110 -12.08 3.71 15.10
N ASN A 111 -13.28 3.86 15.65
CA ASN A 111 -14.36 2.86 15.64
C ASN A 111 -14.80 2.41 14.23
N LYS A 112 -14.34 3.09 13.18
CA LYS A 112 -14.64 2.79 11.77
C LYS A 112 -13.40 2.68 10.90
N GLU A 113 -12.21 2.73 11.48
CA GLU A 113 -10.94 2.78 10.76
C GLU A 113 -9.87 1.94 11.46
N ILE A 114 -9.28 1.03 10.70
CA ILE A 114 -8.12 0.25 11.13
C ILE A 114 -6.97 0.39 10.13
N SER A 115 -5.76 0.26 10.63
CA SER A 115 -4.54 0.13 9.85
C SER A 115 -3.94 -1.26 10.06
N ILE A 116 -3.44 -1.87 9.00
CA ILE A 116 -2.77 -3.17 9.05
C ILE A 116 -1.36 -3.01 8.51
N PHE A 117 -0.36 -3.31 9.33
CA PHE A 117 1.03 -3.38 8.90
C PHE A 117 1.48 -4.83 8.77
N ILE A 118 1.85 -5.24 7.55
CA ILE A 118 2.23 -6.60 7.22
C ILE A 118 3.73 -6.62 6.92
N GLU A 119 4.48 -7.18 7.87
CA GLU A 119 5.91 -7.47 7.74
C GLU A 119 6.09 -8.88 7.17
N LEU A 120 6.68 -9.00 5.97
CA LEU A 120 6.93 -10.28 5.31
C LEU A 120 8.43 -10.58 5.16
N CYS A 121 9.30 -9.68 5.61
CA CYS A 121 10.74 -9.85 5.60
C CYS A 121 11.16 -10.77 6.76
N PRO A 122 11.86 -11.89 6.49
CA PRO A 122 12.23 -12.85 7.52
C PRO A 122 13.42 -12.42 8.40
N PHE A 123 14.19 -11.40 7.98
CA PHE A 123 15.45 -11.00 8.60
C PHE A 123 15.45 -9.58 9.19
N THR A 124 14.27 -9.00 9.40
CA THR A 124 14.12 -7.72 10.11
C THR A 124 14.22 -7.91 11.62
N ASP A 125 14.56 -6.85 12.36
CA ASP A 125 14.46 -6.84 13.83
C ASP A 125 13.03 -7.19 14.31
N ASP A 126 12.04 -6.82 13.50
CA ASP A 126 10.64 -7.13 13.72
C ASP A 126 10.30 -8.55 13.29
N LYS A 127 9.50 -9.22 14.14
CA LYS A 127 9.00 -10.57 13.85
C LYS A 127 8.07 -10.52 12.62
N PRO A 128 8.23 -11.45 11.65
CA PRO A 128 7.31 -11.56 10.53
C PRO A 128 5.85 -11.69 11.01
N THR A 129 4.95 -11.07 10.26
CA THR A 129 3.52 -11.09 10.56
C THR A 129 2.96 -12.50 10.47
N ASP A 130 2.25 -12.92 11.53
CA ASP A 130 1.49 -14.17 11.50
C ASP A 130 0.24 -14.03 10.63
N MET A 131 0.39 -14.36 9.35
CA MET A 131 -0.69 -14.29 8.37
C MET A 131 -1.85 -15.26 8.65
N LEU A 132 -1.65 -16.33 9.43
CA LEU A 132 -2.74 -17.24 9.82
C LEU A 132 -3.59 -16.59 10.90
N ALA A 133 -2.96 -16.08 11.97
CA ALA A 133 -3.64 -15.37 13.03
C ALA A 133 -4.35 -14.10 12.51
N LEU A 134 -3.68 -13.33 11.64
CA LEU A 134 -4.26 -12.14 11.02
C LEU A 134 -5.55 -12.46 10.25
N ARG A 135 -5.55 -13.54 9.45
CA ARG A 135 -6.73 -13.96 8.69
C ARG A 135 -7.86 -14.48 9.58
N ALA A 136 -7.54 -15.06 10.73
CA ALA A 136 -8.54 -15.52 11.69
C ALA A 136 -9.21 -14.35 12.41
N ALA A 137 -8.45 -13.31 12.79
CA ALA A 137 -8.96 -12.14 13.49
C ALA A 137 -9.69 -11.16 12.57
N LEU A 138 -9.20 -10.97 11.33
CA LEU A 138 -9.69 -9.92 10.43
C LEU A 138 -11.22 -9.93 10.20
N PRO A 139 -11.91 -11.06 10.00
CA PRO A 139 -13.37 -11.09 9.79
C PRO A 139 -14.21 -10.41 10.89
N GLU A 140 -13.71 -10.32 12.13
CA GLU A 140 -14.39 -9.62 13.22
C GLU A 140 -14.50 -8.11 12.95
N TYR A 141 -13.55 -7.54 12.21
CA TYR A 141 -13.48 -6.14 11.85
C TYR A 141 -14.33 -5.75 10.63
N LYS A 142 -15.24 -6.62 10.15
CA LYS A 142 -16.07 -6.38 8.95
C LYS A 142 -16.94 -5.10 9.00
N SER A 143 -17.15 -4.53 10.19
CA SER A 143 -17.93 -3.31 10.41
C SER A 143 -17.18 -2.02 10.02
N VAL A 144 -15.86 -2.09 9.85
CA VAL A 144 -15.02 -0.95 9.50
C VAL A 144 -15.38 -0.39 8.13
N LYS A 145 -15.10 0.90 7.96
CA LYS A 145 -15.46 1.67 6.75
C LYS A 145 -14.23 2.18 6.02
N LYS A 146 -13.13 2.43 6.75
CA LYS A 146 -11.81 2.73 6.22
C LYS A 146 -10.83 1.62 6.61
N LEU A 147 -10.01 1.23 5.66
CA LEU A 147 -8.92 0.28 5.88
C LEU A 147 -7.66 0.81 5.21
N THR A 148 -6.58 0.89 5.97
CA THR A 148 -5.24 1.14 5.44
C THR A 148 -4.42 -0.14 5.59
N ILE A 149 -3.73 -0.55 4.55
CA ILE A 149 -2.85 -1.72 4.55
C ILE A 149 -1.49 -1.25 4.07
N LYS A 150 -0.47 -1.57 4.84
CA LYS A 150 0.92 -1.38 4.45
C LYS A 150 1.61 -2.74 4.43
N ILE A 151 2.28 -3.04 3.33
CA ILE A 151 2.96 -4.33 3.14
C ILE A 151 4.43 -4.04 2.90
N HIS A 152 5.27 -4.56 3.77
CA HIS A 152 6.70 -4.63 3.58
C HIS A 152 7.05 -6.05 3.10
N ALA A 153 7.78 -6.13 2.00
CA ALA A 153 8.07 -7.39 1.32
C ALA A 153 9.56 -7.48 1.01
N PRO A 154 10.18 -8.66 1.19
CA PRO A 154 11.63 -8.78 1.06
C PRO A 154 12.09 -8.70 -0.39
N TRP A 155 13.41 -8.55 -0.52
CA TRP A 155 14.06 -8.43 -1.82
C TRP A 155 13.88 -9.72 -2.65
N PRO A 156 13.35 -9.65 -3.88
CA PRO A 156 12.97 -10.86 -4.61
C PRO A 156 14.12 -11.69 -5.18
N ARG A 157 15.37 -11.24 -5.06
CA ARG A 157 16.54 -12.02 -5.50
C ARG A 157 17.10 -12.93 -4.41
N THR A 158 16.73 -12.71 -3.15
CA THR A 158 17.33 -13.40 -2.02
C THR A 158 16.55 -14.63 -1.59
N GLU A 159 15.43 -14.97 -2.27
CA GLU A 159 14.49 -15.96 -1.76
C GLU A 159 14.08 -17.06 -2.75
N PRO A 160 13.83 -18.28 -2.24
CA PRO A 160 13.24 -19.37 -3.01
C PRO A 160 11.87 -19.03 -3.61
N LYS A 161 11.58 -19.61 -4.77
CA LYS A 161 10.31 -19.41 -5.48
C LYS A 161 9.11 -19.89 -4.65
N GLU A 162 9.27 -20.94 -3.85
CA GLU A 162 8.21 -21.45 -2.97
C GLU A 162 7.77 -20.41 -1.95
N TRP A 163 8.71 -19.64 -1.40
CA TRP A 163 8.41 -18.61 -0.40
C TRP A 163 7.60 -17.47 -1.01
N TYR A 164 7.97 -17.04 -2.21
CA TYR A 164 7.20 -16.08 -2.98
C TYR A 164 5.77 -16.57 -3.25
N ASN A 165 5.62 -17.80 -3.74
CA ASN A 165 4.30 -18.39 -4.02
C ASN A 165 3.44 -18.50 -2.76
N ASN A 166 4.05 -18.84 -1.62
CA ASN A 166 3.35 -18.87 -0.33
C ASN A 166 2.83 -17.48 0.05
N ARG A 167 3.62 -16.42 -0.13
CA ARG A 167 3.17 -15.04 0.11
C ARG A 167 2.04 -14.63 -0.84
N VAL A 168 2.16 -14.94 -2.14
CA VAL A 168 1.08 -14.70 -3.11
C VAL A 168 -0.22 -15.38 -2.64
N SER A 169 -0.16 -16.64 -2.22
CA SER A 169 -1.31 -17.39 -1.68
C SER A 169 -1.88 -16.76 -0.41
N CYS A 170 -1.03 -16.35 0.53
CA CYS A 170 -1.43 -15.67 1.77
C CYS A 170 -2.11 -14.32 1.48
N THR A 171 -1.51 -13.49 0.63
CA THR A 171 -2.06 -12.19 0.23
C THR A 171 -3.37 -12.37 -0.55
N LYS A 172 -3.48 -13.35 -1.45
CA LYS A 172 -4.73 -13.67 -2.15
C LYS A 172 -5.86 -13.97 -1.17
N LYS A 173 -5.61 -14.82 -0.16
CA LYS A 173 -6.58 -15.16 0.89
C LYS A 173 -6.94 -13.96 1.76
N LEU A 174 -5.97 -13.10 2.09
CA LEU A 174 -6.22 -11.88 2.85
C LEU A 174 -7.15 -10.92 2.08
N PHE A 175 -6.85 -10.66 0.80
CA PHE A 175 -7.66 -9.78 -0.03
C PHE A 175 -9.06 -10.35 -0.32
N ALA A 176 -9.21 -11.67 -0.33
CA ALA A 176 -10.53 -12.30 -0.40
C ALA A 176 -11.39 -11.99 0.85
N ILE A 177 -10.81 -11.95 2.05
CA ILE A 177 -11.52 -11.51 3.27
C ILE A 177 -11.89 -10.04 3.15
N ILE A 178 -10.95 -9.19 2.73
CA ILE A 178 -11.17 -7.74 2.56
C ILE A 178 -12.27 -7.44 1.53
N ASP A 179 -12.40 -8.25 0.47
CA ASP A 179 -13.47 -8.11 -0.54
C ASP A 179 -14.88 -8.31 0.06
N THR A 180 -14.99 -8.95 1.23
CA THR A 180 -16.29 -9.11 1.93
C THR A 180 -16.71 -7.86 2.72
N PHE A 181 -15.81 -6.88 2.88
CA PHE A 181 -16.06 -5.71 3.71
C PHE A 181 -16.77 -4.62 2.88
N ASP A 182 -17.73 -3.94 3.50
CA ASP A 182 -18.40 -2.78 2.90
C ASP A 182 -17.58 -1.50 3.16
N LEU A 183 -16.40 -1.43 2.54
CA LEU A 183 -15.45 -0.33 2.64
C LEU A 183 -15.80 0.81 1.69
N TYR A 184 -15.73 2.06 2.18
CA TYR A 184 -15.78 3.22 1.28
C TYR A 184 -14.40 3.68 0.82
N LYS A 185 -13.35 3.37 1.59
CA LYS A 185 -11.97 3.70 1.27
C LYS A 185 -11.04 2.58 1.72
N LEU A 186 -10.30 2.03 0.75
CA LEU A 186 -9.14 1.17 1.00
C LEU A 186 -7.89 1.89 0.50
N LYS A 187 -6.88 2.02 1.36
CA LYS A 187 -5.54 2.48 0.98
C LYS A 187 -4.57 1.31 1.12
N VAL A 188 -3.84 0.99 0.07
CA VAL A 188 -2.78 -0.03 0.09
C VAL A 188 -1.46 0.66 -0.24
N THR A 189 -0.46 0.50 0.61
CA THR A 189 0.89 1.04 0.43
C THR A 189 1.90 -0.11 0.42
N MET A 190 2.74 -0.18 -0.60
CA MET A 190 3.90 -1.08 -0.63
C MET A 190 5.14 -0.36 -0.10
N SER A 191 5.76 -0.89 0.95
CA SER A 191 7.09 -0.46 1.43
C SER A 191 8.17 -1.16 0.59
N ILE A 192 9.08 -0.40 -0.02
CA ILE A 192 10.10 -0.92 -0.95
C ILE A 192 11.52 -0.48 -0.56
N ASP A 193 12.50 -1.38 -0.59
CA ASP A 193 13.86 -1.12 -0.06
C ASP A 193 14.84 -0.58 -1.12
N GLY A 194 14.33 -0.17 -2.28
CA GLY A 194 15.13 0.36 -3.40
C GLY A 194 14.97 -0.37 -4.73
N CYS A 195 14.24 -1.50 -4.77
CA CYS A 195 13.88 -2.20 -6.01
C CYS A 195 12.39 -2.03 -6.36
N ASN A 196 12.09 -1.09 -7.26
CA ASN A 196 10.71 -0.61 -7.49
C ASN A 196 9.68 -1.72 -7.74
N PHE A 197 9.71 -2.41 -8.88
CA PHE A 197 8.55 -3.22 -9.29
C PHE A 197 8.43 -4.62 -8.65
N PRO A 198 9.52 -5.40 -8.48
CA PRO A 198 9.40 -6.77 -8.01
C PRO A 198 8.77 -6.92 -6.62
N GLN A 199 9.12 -6.06 -5.65
CA GLN A 199 8.50 -6.04 -4.31
C GLN A 199 7.02 -5.66 -4.39
N MET A 200 6.65 -4.77 -5.31
CA MET A 200 5.27 -4.34 -5.51
C MET A 200 4.34 -5.43 -6.07
N LYS A 201 4.85 -6.56 -6.56
CA LYS A 201 4.01 -7.61 -7.15
C LYS A 201 2.90 -8.11 -6.21
N LEU A 202 3.15 -8.14 -4.90
CA LEU A 202 2.14 -8.53 -3.92
C LEU A 202 0.94 -7.57 -3.89
N ALA A 203 1.12 -6.28 -4.23
CA ALA A 203 0.01 -5.34 -4.39
C ALA A 203 -0.90 -5.66 -5.58
N ALA A 204 -0.49 -6.52 -6.51
CA ALA A 204 -1.37 -6.97 -7.60
C ALA A 204 -2.65 -7.67 -7.07
N ALA A 205 -2.62 -8.17 -5.83
CA ALA A 205 -3.81 -8.67 -5.14
C ALA A 205 -4.96 -7.66 -5.07
N ILE A 206 -4.69 -6.34 -5.08
CA ILE A 206 -5.73 -5.31 -5.04
C ILE A 206 -6.71 -5.40 -6.22
N HIS A 207 -6.27 -5.97 -7.34
CA HIS A 207 -7.11 -6.16 -8.52
C HIS A 207 -8.11 -7.32 -8.38
N THR A 208 -8.01 -8.17 -7.33
CA THR A 208 -9.02 -9.19 -7.04
C THR A 208 -10.29 -8.59 -6.43
N LEU A 209 -10.23 -7.35 -5.93
CA LEU A 209 -11.35 -6.70 -5.26
C LEU A 209 -12.43 -6.29 -6.26
N LYS A 210 -13.69 -6.59 -5.94
CA LYS A 210 -14.86 -6.24 -6.76
C LYS A 210 -15.16 -4.74 -6.69
N PHE A 211 -14.94 -4.14 -5.52
CA PHE A 211 -15.12 -2.70 -5.35
C PHE A 211 -13.93 -1.94 -5.90
N LYS A 212 -14.20 -0.77 -6.51
CA LYS A 212 -13.18 0.06 -7.16
C LYS A 212 -12.74 1.27 -6.32
N LYS A 213 -13.20 1.38 -5.07
CA LYS A 213 -12.86 2.50 -4.17
C LYS A 213 -11.57 2.25 -3.37
N TRP A 214 -10.53 1.82 -4.07
CA TRP A 214 -9.21 1.60 -3.50
C TRP A 214 -8.18 2.54 -4.11
N GLN A 215 -7.14 2.82 -3.35
CA GLN A 215 -6.00 3.64 -3.74
C GLN A 215 -4.72 2.84 -3.46
N LEU A 216 -3.82 2.84 -4.42
CA LEU A 216 -2.55 2.12 -4.33
C LEU A 216 -1.39 3.12 -4.29
N TYR A 217 -0.44 2.86 -3.42
CA TYR A 217 0.75 3.67 -3.19
C TYR A 217 1.97 2.77 -3.09
N TYR A 218 3.14 3.34 -3.32
CA TYR A 218 4.41 2.78 -2.88
C TYR A 218 5.18 3.83 -2.09
N GLN A 219 6.03 3.38 -1.19
CA GLN A 219 6.85 4.22 -0.33
C GLN A 219 8.23 3.59 -0.24
N VAL A 220 9.27 4.37 -0.49
CA VAL A 220 10.65 3.88 -0.39
C VAL A 220 11.04 3.83 1.08
N TYR A 221 11.39 2.65 1.56
CA TYR A 221 11.94 2.39 2.89
C TYR A 221 13.46 2.37 2.80
N ASP A 222 14.09 3.15 3.66
CA ASP A 222 15.53 3.14 3.86
C ASP A 222 15.82 2.36 5.14
N GLU A 223 16.24 1.10 4.96
CA GLU A 223 16.56 0.20 6.06
C GLU A 223 17.71 0.71 6.93
N ALA A 224 18.70 1.39 6.33
CA ALA A 224 19.88 1.89 7.06
C ALA A 224 19.51 2.99 8.05
N ASN A 225 18.58 3.86 7.66
CA ASN A 225 18.11 4.97 8.49
C ASN A 225 16.77 4.68 9.20
N LYS A 226 16.20 3.47 9.01
CA LYS A 226 14.85 3.10 9.44
C LYS A 226 13.81 4.17 9.13
N SER A 227 13.93 4.75 7.94
CA SER A 227 13.16 5.92 7.54
C SER A 227 12.37 5.63 6.29
N GLU A 228 11.24 6.30 6.14
CA GLU A 228 10.36 6.12 5.00
C GLU A 228 10.24 7.43 4.24
N GLY A 229 10.41 7.36 2.93
CA GLY A 229 10.19 8.50 2.05
C GLY A 229 8.70 8.85 1.90
N ASP A 230 8.42 9.78 0.99
CA ASP A 230 7.05 10.16 0.68
C ASP A 230 6.27 9.04 -0.02
N GLU A 231 4.98 8.93 0.28
CA GLU A 231 4.09 8.00 -0.40
C GLU A 231 3.78 8.46 -1.83
N ILE A 232 4.14 7.64 -2.81
CA ILE A 232 3.91 7.91 -4.22
C ILE A 232 2.67 7.14 -4.68
N LYS A 233 1.65 7.89 -5.12
CA LYS A 233 0.38 7.33 -5.59
C LYS A 233 0.55 6.68 -6.96
N ILE A 234 0.01 5.46 -7.09
CA ILE A 234 -0.09 4.75 -8.36
C ILE A 234 -1.45 5.05 -8.98
N PHE A 235 -1.43 5.82 -10.06
CA PHE A 235 -2.64 6.15 -10.80
C PHE A 235 -3.09 4.97 -11.67
N ARG A 236 -4.41 4.80 -11.80
CA ARG A 236 -4.97 3.82 -12.73
C ARG A 236 -4.55 4.13 -14.16
N GLY A 237 -4.13 3.12 -14.90
CA GLY A 237 -3.61 3.28 -16.26
C GLY A 237 -2.16 3.78 -16.34
N SER A 238 -1.50 4.07 -15.21
CA SER A 238 -0.05 4.28 -15.20
C SER A 238 0.70 3.00 -15.58
N GLU A 239 1.97 3.11 -15.97
CA GLU A 239 2.81 1.95 -16.28
C GLU A 239 2.83 0.93 -15.13
N TYR A 240 2.95 1.41 -13.89
CA TYR A 240 2.91 0.55 -12.70
C TYR A 240 1.56 -0.19 -12.55
N ASP A 241 0.42 0.50 -12.73
CA ASP A 241 -0.92 -0.15 -12.69
C ASP A 241 -1.07 -1.21 -13.78
N LEU A 242 -0.63 -0.92 -15.00
CA LEU A 242 -0.72 -1.87 -16.13
C LEU A 242 0.14 -3.12 -15.88
N ARG A 243 1.36 -2.93 -15.37
CA ARG A 243 2.25 -4.04 -15.03
C ARG A 243 1.70 -4.88 -13.89
N LEU A 244 1.17 -4.25 -12.83
CA LEU A 244 0.53 -4.96 -11.72
C LEU A 244 -0.72 -5.73 -12.18
N ARG A 245 -1.49 -5.18 -13.11
CA ARG A 245 -2.60 -5.91 -13.73
C ARG A 245 -2.14 -7.14 -14.51
N GLY A 246 -0.99 -7.06 -15.18
CA GLY A 246 -0.34 -8.20 -15.82
C GLY A 246 0.05 -9.29 -14.81
N VAL A 247 0.66 -8.89 -13.69
CA VAL A 247 0.99 -9.79 -12.57
C VAL A 247 -0.27 -10.43 -12.01
N TRP A 248 -1.31 -9.66 -11.75
CA TRP A 248 -2.59 -10.16 -11.26
C TRP A 248 -3.18 -11.25 -12.16
N LYS A 249 -3.21 -11.01 -13.48
CA LYS A 249 -3.70 -12.00 -14.45
C LYS A 249 -2.89 -13.30 -14.45
N LYS A 250 -1.59 -13.21 -14.22
CA LYS A 250 -0.66 -14.35 -14.29
C LYS A 250 -0.60 -15.14 -12.99
N GLU A 251 -0.64 -14.46 -11.85
CA GLU A 251 -0.27 -15.03 -10.55
C GLU A 251 -1.44 -15.11 -9.55
N PHE A 252 -2.51 -14.32 -9.74
CA PHE A 252 -3.63 -14.25 -8.79
C PHE A 252 -4.97 -14.78 -9.34
N LEU A 253 -5.16 -14.79 -10.66
CA LEU A 253 -6.38 -15.35 -11.30
C LEU A 253 -6.36 -16.88 -11.43
N THR A 254 -5.18 -17.47 -11.47
CA THR A 254 -4.93 -18.92 -11.45
C THR A 254 -5.20 -19.53 -10.08
#